data_AF-A0A7V0QGE7-F1
#
_entry.id   AF-A0A7V0QGE7-F1
#
_cell.length_a   1.000
_cell.length_b   1.000
_cell.length_c   1.000
_cell.angle_alpha   90.00
_cell.angle_beta   90.00
_cell.angle_gamma   90.00
#
_symmetry.space_group_name_H-M   'P 1'
#
loop_
_entity.id
_entity.type
_entity.pdbx_description
1 polymer ?
#
loop_
_entity_poly.entity_id
_entity_poly.type
_entity_poly.pdbx_seq_one_letter_code
_entity_poly.pdbx_strand_id
1 'polypeptide(L)' 'MKVYLNGKLVDKDEAKISVFDHGFLYGDGV' A
#
# COMPACT_ATOMS: atom_id res chain seq x y z
N MET A 1 -12.35 -4.19 8.51
CA MET A 1 -11.96 -4.53 7.12
C MET A 1 -10.48 -4.83 7.14
N LYS A 2 -10.05 -6.03 6.72
CA LYS A 2 -8.63 -6.41 6.68
C LYS A 2 -8.10 -6.26 5.26
N VAL A 3 -6.87 -5.78 5.12
CA VAL A 3 -6.19 -5.60 3.83
C VAL A 3 -4.98 -6.52 3.79
N TYR A 4 -4.80 -7.25 2.69
CA TYR A 4 -3.59 -8.04 2.49
C TYR A 4 -2.49 -7.15 1.91
N LEU A 5 -1.42 -6.93 2.68
CA LEU A 5 -0.32 -6.07 2.30
C LEU A 5 1.00 -6.74 2.71
N ASN A 6 1.96 -6.85 1.78
CA ASN A 6 3.30 -7.39 2.01
C ASN A 6 3.32 -8.77 2.72
N GLY A 7 2.42 -9.67 2.32
CA GLY A 7 2.37 -11.03 2.87
C GLY A 7 1.61 -11.18 4.19
N LYS A 8 0.98 -10.11 4.70
CA LYS A 8 0.25 -10.11 5.98
C LYS A 8 -1.13 -9.49 5.83
N LEU A 9 -2.06 -9.90 6.70
CA LEU A 9 -3.35 -9.24 6.85
C LEU A 9 -3.23 -8.14 7.90
N VAL A 10 -3.36 -6.89 7.46
CA VAL A 10 -3.29 -5.69 8.32
C VAL A 10 -4.66 -5.01 8.43
N ASP A 11 -4.84 -4.17 9.44
CA ASP A 11 -6.04 -3.32 9.53
C ASP A 11 -6.00 -2.21 8.48
N LYS A 12 -7.17 -1.70 8.09
CA LYS A 12 -7.30 -0.71 7.01
C LYS A 12 -6.44 0.53 7.26
N ASP A 13 -6.43 0.98 8.50
CA ASP A 13 -5.71 2.14 9.00
C ASP A 13 -4.19 1.93 9.05
N GLU A 14 -3.71 0.68 8.98
CA GLU A 14 -2.28 0.34 8.88
C GLU A 14 -1.82 0.12 7.43
N ALA A 15 -2.74 -0.10 6.49
CA ALA A 15 -2.47 -0.28 5.07
C ALA A 15 -2.10 1.06 4.39
N LYS A 16 -0.93 1.60 4.74
CA LYS A 16 -0.41 2.87 4.23
C LYS A 16 0.76 2.64 3.26
N ILE A 17 0.88 3.54 2.29
CA ILE A 17 2.03 3.62 1.38
C ILE A 17 2.77 4.94 1.61
N SER A 18 4.06 4.99 1.26
CA SER A 18 4.84 6.23 1.30
C SER A 18 4.30 7.23 0.28
N VAL A 19 4.28 8.51 0.63
CA VAL A 19 4.00 9.58 -0.34
C VAL A 19 5.09 9.72 -1.40
N PHE A 20 6.26 9.12 -1.17
CA PHE A 20 7.38 9.08 -2.11
C PHE A 20 7.43 7.79 -2.92
N ASP A 21 6.41 6.94 -2.81
CA ASP A 21 6.37 5.71 -3.58
C ASP A 21 6.32 6.01 -5.08
N HIS A 22 7.21 5.39 -5.86
CA HIS A 22 7.30 5.67 -7.31
C HIS A 22 6.03 5.27 -8.06
N GLY A 23 5.32 4.23 -7.62
CA GLY A 23 4.02 3.86 -8.19
C GLY A 23 2.96 4.92 -7.89
N PHE A 24 3.00 5.52 -6.69
CA PHE A 24 2.14 6.66 -6.36
C PHE A 24 2.50 7.94 -7.12
N LEU A 25 3.79 8.23 -7.27
CA LEU A 25 4.27 9.48 -7.89
C LEU A 25 4.19 9.48 -9.42
N TYR A 26 4.46 8.34 -10.04
CA TYR A 26 4.60 8.24 -11.49
C TYR A 26 3.56 7.31 -12.13
N GLY A 27 2.70 6.68 -11.33
CA GLY A 27 1.65 5.79 -11.82
C GLY A 27 2.18 4.44 -12.31
N ASP A 28 3.37 4.03 -11.88
CA ASP A 28 3.95 2.73 -12.21
C ASP A 28 3.34 1.64 -11.29
N GLY A 29 2.17 1.14 -11.69
CA GLY A 29 1.50 0.00 -11.07
C GLY A 29 1.33 -1.12 -12.08
N VAL A 30 1.77 -2.33 -11.74
CA VAL A 30 1.56 -3.59 -12.48
C VAL A 30 0.63 -4.50 -11.71
#